data_AF-D6GPV3-F1
#
_entry.id   AF-D6GPV3-F1
#
_cell.length_a   1.000
_cell.length_b   1.000
_cell.length_c   1.000
_cell.angle_alpha   90.00
_cell.angle_beta   90.00
_cell.angle_gamma   90.00
#
_symmetry.space_group_name_H-M   'P 1'
#
loop_
_entity.id
_entity.type
_entity.pdbx_description
1 polymer ?
#
loop_
_entity_poly.entity_id
_entity_poly.type
_entity_poly.pdbx_seq_one_letter_code
_entity_poly.pdbx_strand_id
1 'polypeptide(L)'
;MIEWIERKKRKHNCKIHFDDNSFRINHCVVAPVHTIPDDILPNREFDFYLQTSYDIYFLRLINSTEKCGTVYPAKKDGIVYIVCFLPISKHTIATSIQTIMNCLKQYGFPNMHNPKANINFTIED
;
A
#
# COMPACT_ATOMS: atom_id res chain seq x y z
N MET A 1 -19.94 12.89 -5.28
CA MET A 1 -20.75 12.48 -4.12
C MET A 1 -20.68 10.96 -3.86
N ILE A 2 -20.54 10.11 -4.88
CA ILE A 2 -20.48 8.64 -4.75
C ILE A 2 -19.15 8.15 -4.12
N GLU A 3 -18.00 8.69 -4.53
CA GLU A 3 -16.68 8.18 -4.10
C GLU A 3 -16.48 8.18 -2.57
N TRP A 4 -16.86 9.26 -1.87
CA TRP A 4 -16.71 9.34 -0.42
C TRP A 4 -17.57 8.31 0.35
N ILE A 5 -18.75 7.96 -0.19
CA ILE A 5 -19.61 6.92 0.39
C ILE A 5 -18.94 5.55 0.25
N GLU A 6 -18.33 5.28 -0.91
CA GLU A 6 -17.59 4.05 -1.15
C GLU A 6 -16.37 3.93 -0.23
N ARG A 7 -15.61 5.02 -0.04
CA ARG A 7 -14.49 5.08 0.92
C ARG A 7 -14.92 4.72 2.34
N LYS A 8 -16.06 5.25 2.80
CA LYS A 8 -16.61 4.92 4.12
C LYS A 8 -17.01 3.45 4.22
N LYS A 9 -17.65 2.89 3.20
CA LYS A 9 -18.03 1.47 3.15
C LYS A 9 -16.79 0.57 3.17
N ARG A 10 -15.78 0.85 2.35
CA ARG A 10 -14.49 0.15 2.33
C ARG A 10 -13.84 0.16 3.71
N LYS A 11 -13.75 1.35 4.32
CA LYS A 11 -13.15 1.51 5.64
C LYS A 11 -13.86 0.69 6.70
N HIS A 12 -15.19 0.62 6.66
CA HIS A 12 -15.96 -0.22 7.58
C HIS A 12 -15.67 -1.71 7.35
N ASN A 13 -15.69 -2.18 6.10
CA ASN A 13 -15.57 -3.59 5.76
C ASN A 13 -14.16 -4.15 6.02
N CYS A 14 -13.11 -3.38 5.75
CA CYS A 14 -11.74 -3.84 5.93
C CYS A 14 -11.20 -3.71 7.36
N LYS A 15 -11.97 -3.18 8.33
CA LYS A 15 -11.53 -3.06 9.73
C LYS A 15 -11.02 -4.36 10.32
N ILE A 16 -11.57 -5.50 9.88
CA ILE A 16 -11.19 -6.84 10.33
C ILE A 16 -9.74 -7.21 10.03
N HIS A 17 -9.07 -6.52 9.10
CA HIS A 17 -7.68 -6.77 8.74
C HIS A 17 -6.67 -6.01 9.60
N PHE A 18 -7.12 -5.12 10.48
CA PHE A 18 -6.24 -4.30 11.31
C PHE A 18 -6.25 -4.82 12.75
N ASP A 19 -5.38 -5.80 13.02
CA ASP A 19 -5.22 -6.49 14.31
C ASP A 19 -3.89 -6.13 15.02
N ASP A 20 -3.50 -6.92 16.03
CA ASP A 20 -2.29 -6.74 16.83
C ASP A 20 -0.98 -6.86 16.02
N ASN A 21 -1.02 -7.42 14.80
CA ASN A 21 0.13 -7.47 13.89
C ASN A 21 0.27 -6.21 13.04
N SER A 22 -0.68 -5.28 13.16
CA SER A 22 -0.63 -3.98 12.48
C SER A 22 0.36 -3.05 13.15
N PHE A 23 1.03 -2.24 12.35
CA PHE A 23 1.96 -1.22 12.83
C PHE A 23 1.62 0.14 12.22
N ARG A 24 2.16 1.21 12.81
CA ARG A 24 1.88 2.58 12.35
C ARG A 24 3.10 3.16 11.64
N ILE A 25 2.86 3.75 10.49
CA ILE A 25 3.81 4.63 9.80
C ILE A 25 3.13 5.98 9.66
N ASN A 26 3.66 7.01 10.32
CA ASN A 26 3.03 8.32 10.40
C ASN A 26 1.56 8.22 10.85
N HIS A 27 0.62 8.76 10.06
CA HIS A 27 -0.82 8.68 10.31
C HIS A 27 -1.51 7.48 9.64
N CYS A 28 -0.74 6.55 9.08
CA CYS A 28 -1.25 5.35 8.41
C CYS A 28 -1.07 4.11 9.29
N VAL A 29 -2.12 3.30 9.37
CA VAL A 29 -2.04 1.94 9.94
C VAL A 29 -1.75 0.98 8.80
N VAL A 30 -0.70 0.18 8.96
CA VAL A 30 -0.25 -0.82 7.99
C VAL A 30 -0.50 -2.19 8.59
N ALA A 31 -1.29 -3.00 7.89
CA ALA A 31 -1.60 -4.36 8.31
C ALA A 31 -1.04 -5.35 7.28
N PRO A 32 -0.14 -6.26 7.66
CA PRO A 32 0.30 -7.33 6.78
C PRO A 32 -0.83 -8.34 6.57
N VAL A 33 -1.00 -8.82 5.33
CA VAL A 33 -1.99 -9.87 5.01
C VAL A 33 -1.48 -11.26 5.43
N HIS A 34 -0.17 -11.45 5.40
CA HIS A 34 0.49 -12.70 5.74
C HIS A 34 1.67 -12.49 6.68
N THR A 35 2.03 -13.52 7.44
CA THR A 35 3.25 -13.50 8.25
C THR A 35 4.48 -13.31 7.37
N ILE A 36 5.33 -12.36 7.76
CA ILE A 36 6.58 -12.07 7.06
C ILE A 36 7.68 -12.98 7.65
N PRO A 37 8.31 -13.84 6.83
CA PRO A 37 9.45 -14.65 7.26
C PRO A 37 10.70 -13.78 7.43
N ASP A 38 11.68 -14.29 8.18
CA ASP A 38 12.97 -13.62 8.32
C ASP A 38 13.73 -13.56 6.98
N ASP A 39 13.75 -14.70 6.27
CA ASP A 39 14.39 -14.81 4.95
C ASP A 39 13.42 -14.51 3.81
N ILE A 40 13.65 -13.37 3.15
CA ILE A 40 12.87 -12.92 2.00
C ILE A 40 13.63 -13.23 0.70
N LEU A 41 13.15 -14.24 -0.03
CA LEU A 41 13.69 -14.63 -1.33
C LEU A 41 13.36 -13.58 -2.42
N PRO A 42 14.16 -13.50 -3.50
CA PRO A 42 13.85 -12.66 -4.66
C PRO A 42 12.49 -13.04 -5.28
N ASN A 43 11.80 -12.05 -5.85
CA ASN A 43 10.47 -12.14 -6.48
C ASN A 43 9.35 -12.59 -5.54
N ARG A 44 9.60 -12.68 -4.23
CA ARG A 44 8.57 -12.99 -3.25
C ARG A 44 7.69 -11.76 -3.03
N GLU A 45 6.38 -12.00 -2.95
CA GLU A 45 5.36 -10.98 -2.81
C GLU A 45 4.85 -10.87 -1.37
N PHE A 46 4.61 -9.65 -0.92
CA PHE A 46 4.06 -9.34 0.40
C PHE A 46 2.97 -8.31 0.29
N ASP A 47 1.80 -8.66 0.81
CA ASP A 47 0.61 -7.85 0.72
C ASP A 47 0.30 -7.14 2.03
N PHE A 48 -0.14 -5.89 1.91
CA PHE A 48 -0.45 -5.01 3.03
C PHE A 48 -1.72 -4.20 2.75
N TYR A 49 -2.55 -4.05 3.78
CA TYR A 49 -3.57 -3.01 3.80
C TYR A 49 -3.01 -1.75 4.44
N LEU A 50 -3.19 -0.61 3.76
CA LEU A 50 -2.82 0.70 4.27
C LEU A 50 -4.10 1.48 4.59
N GLN A 51 -4.39 1.69 5.88
CA GLN A 51 -5.52 2.52 6.30
C GLN A 51 -5.06 3.92 6.64
N THR A 52 -5.70 4.90 6.00
CA THR A 52 -5.50 6.32 6.28
C THR A 52 -6.73 6.92 6.94
N SER A 53 -6.67 8.22 7.27
CA SER A 53 -7.86 8.97 7.65
C SER A 53 -8.92 9.01 6.53
N TYR A 54 -8.48 8.92 5.26
CA TYR A 54 -9.32 9.12 4.08
C TYR A 54 -9.83 7.84 3.43
N ASP A 55 -8.99 6.80 3.31
CA ASP A 55 -9.32 5.58 2.54
C ASP A 55 -8.47 4.38 2.97
N ILE A 56 -8.66 3.26 2.29
CA ILE A 56 -7.85 2.05 2.38
C ILE A 56 -7.23 1.75 1.01
N TYR A 57 -5.94 1.44 1.03
CA TYR A 57 -5.15 1.03 -0.13
C TYR A 57 -4.66 -0.40 0.07
N PHE A 58 -4.47 -1.11 -1.03
CA PHE A 58 -3.79 -2.41 -1.02
C PHE A 58 -2.42 -2.24 -1.64
N LEU A 59 -1.38 -2.57 -0.89
CA LEU A 59 0.02 -2.48 -1.31
C LEU A 59 0.61 -3.89 -1.42
N ARG A 60 1.14 -4.23 -2.59
CA ARG A 60 2.00 -5.40 -2.81
C ARG A 60 3.44 -4.95 -2.94
N LEU A 61 4.31 -5.50 -2.11
CA LEU A 61 5.76 -5.38 -2.26
C LEU A 61 6.31 -6.65 -2.87
N ILE A 62 7.14 -6.51 -3.90
CA ILE A 62 7.83 -7.59 -4.58
C ILE A 62 9.33 -7.37 -4.38
N ASN A 63 10.01 -8.36 -3.80
CA ASN A 63 11.45 -8.26 -3.56
C ASN A 63 12.22 -8.28 -4.89
N SER A 64 12.64 -7.13 -5.37
CA SER A 64 13.32 -6.95 -6.66
C SER A 64 14.27 -5.75 -6.59
N THR A 65 15.29 -5.72 -7.44
CA THR A 65 16.24 -4.60 -7.53
C THR A 65 15.73 -3.41 -8.35
N GLU A 66 14.53 -3.50 -8.94
CA GLU A 66 14.01 -2.52 -9.92
C GLU A 66 13.65 -1.14 -9.35
N LYS A 67 13.35 -1.03 -8.05
CA LYS A 67 12.99 0.23 -7.36
C LYS A 67 11.93 1.06 -8.09
N CYS A 68 10.82 0.44 -8.45
CA CYS A 68 9.72 1.09 -9.17
C CYS A 68 8.36 0.66 -8.62
N GLY A 69 7.30 1.33 -9.05
CA GLY A 69 5.96 0.92 -8.70
C GLY A 69 4.89 1.39 -9.68
N THR A 70 3.72 0.77 -9.58
CA THR A 70 2.54 1.09 -10.36
C THR A 70 1.33 1.21 -9.45
N VAL A 71 0.62 2.33 -9.56
CA VAL A 71 -0.72 2.50 -9.00
C VAL A 71 -1.74 2.11 -10.07
N TYR A 72 -2.57 1.13 -9.77
CA TYR A 72 -3.65 0.68 -10.64
C TYR A 72 -4.98 1.35 -10.25
N PRO A 73 -5.80 1.75 -11.23
CA PRO A 73 -7.19 2.12 -11.00
C PRO A 73 -7.91 1.06 -10.18
N ALA A 74 -8.64 1.53 -9.17
CA ALA A 74 -9.48 0.67 -8.38
C ALA A 74 -10.57 0.04 -9.25
N LYS A 75 -10.72 -1.29 -9.13
CA LYS A 75 -11.75 -2.08 -9.81
C LYS A 75 -13.04 -2.10 -8.98
N LYS A 76 -13.84 -3.17 -9.10
CA LYS A 76 -15.20 -3.30 -8.53
C LYS A 76 -15.31 -3.01 -7.03
N ASP A 77 -14.27 -3.30 -6.25
CA ASP A 77 -14.25 -3.10 -4.79
C ASP A 77 -13.76 -1.69 -4.39
N GLY A 78 -13.34 -0.89 -5.37
CA GLY A 78 -12.95 0.51 -5.20
C GLY A 78 -11.66 0.74 -4.41
N ILE A 79 -10.95 -0.32 -4.00
CA ILE A 79 -9.62 -0.21 -3.38
C ILE A 79 -8.57 0.03 -4.47
N VAL A 80 -7.78 1.09 -4.29
CA VAL A 80 -6.62 1.38 -5.15
C VAL A 80 -5.52 0.38 -4.85
N TYR A 81 -4.99 -0.25 -5.89
CA TYR A 81 -3.95 -1.27 -5.80
C TYR A 81 -2.60 -0.68 -6.20
N ILE A 82 -1.60 -0.85 -5.34
CA ILE A 82 -0.25 -0.34 -5.53
C ILE A 82 0.68 -1.56 -5.55
N VAL A 83 1.44 -1.72 -6.62
CA VAL A 83 2.46 -2.78 -6.73
C VAL A 83 3.82 -2.10 -6.79
N CYS A 84 4.73 -2.50 -5.92
CA CYS A 84 6.08 -1.94 -5.85
C CYS A 84 7.13 -3.05 -5.91
N PHE A 85 8.16 -2.81 -6.71
CA PHE A 85 9.35 -3.63 -6.82
C PHE A 85 10.49 -2.89 -6.12
N LEU A 86 10.97 -3.41 -5.00
CA LEU A 86 12.13 -2.84 -4.32
C LEU A 86 12.83 -3.87 -3.44
N PRO A 87 14.14 -3.68 -3.13
CA PRO A 87 14.84 -4.57 -2.23
C PRO A 87 14.21 -4.50 -0.85
N ILE A 88 13.77 -5.65 -0.34
CA ILE A 88 13.14 -5.75 0.97
C ILE A 88 13.74 -6.89 1.79
N SER A 89 13.87 -6.63 3.08
CA SER A 89 14.07 -7.62 4.13
C SER A 89 13.05 -7.35 5.23
N LYS A 90 12.86 -8.29 6.15
CA LYS A 90 11.96 -8.09 7.30
C LYS A 90 12.23 -6.78 8.05
N HIS A 91 13.50 -6.39 8.16
CA HIS A 91 13.93 -5.18 8.87
C HIS A 91 13.68 -3.89 8.09
N THR A 92 13.58 -3.96 6.75
CA THR A 92 13.41 -2.77 5.90
C THR A 92 11.96 -2.57 5.45
N ILE A 93 11.04 -3.51 5.67
CA ILE A 93 9.64 -3.38 5.20
C ILE A 93 8.99 -2.06 5.67
N ALA A 94 9.15 -1.69 6.94
CA ALA A 94 8.54 -0.47 7.45
C ALA A 94 9.11 0.78 6.75
N THR A 95 10.44 0.86 6.58
CA THR A 95 11.09 2.00 5.90
C THR A 95 10.78 2.02 4.41
N SER A 96 10.77 0.87 3.75
CA SER A 96 10.34 0.67 2.36
C SER A 96 8.93 1.19 2.11
N ILE A 97 7.96 0.83 2.96
CA ILE A 97 6.58 1.32 2.86
C ILE A 97 6.53 2.83 3.08
N GLN A 98 7.30 3.36 4.04
CA GLN A 98 7.38 4.80 4.28
C GLN A 98 7.92 5.57 3.07
N THR A 99 8.96 5.06 2.41
CA THR A 99 9.51 5.64 1.17
C THR A 99 8.46 5.66 0.07
N ILE A 100 7.76 4.54 -0.15
CA ILE A 100 6.66 4.47 -1.13
C ILE A 100 5.57 5.49 -0.80
N MET A 101 5.12 5.58 0.46
CA MET A 101 4.12 6.57 0.87
C MET A 101 4.58 8.01 0.60
N ASN A 102 5.86 8.31 0.78
CA ASN A 102 6.44 9.61 0.46
C ASN A 102 6.42 9.89 -1.05
N CYS A 103 6.85 8.93 -1.87
CA CYS A 103 6.78 9.03 -3.33
C CYS A 103 5.35 9.28 -3.82
N LEU A 104 4.35 8.63 -3.19
CA LEU A 104 2.94 8.75 -3.57
C LEU A 104 2.28 10.08 -3.17
N LYS A 105 2.94 10.91 -2.33
CA LYS A 105 2.40 12.24 -1.96
C LYS A 105 2.18 13.13 -3.19
N GLN A 106 3.07 13.05 -4.18
CA GLN A 106 2.94 13.81 -5.43
C GLN A 106 1.70 13.43 -6.24
N TYR A 107 1.16 12.22 -6.03
CA TYR A 107 -0.07 11.72 -6.65
C TYR A 107 -1.30 11.85 -5.73
N GLY A 108 -1.17 12.55 -4.59
CA GLY A 108 -2.27 12.86 -3.69
C GLY A 108 -2.42 11.94 -2.48
N PHE A 109 -1.51 10.98 -2.25
CA PHE A 109 -1.53 10.18 -1.01
C PHE A 109 -1.38 11.09 0.22
N PRO A 110 -2.13 10.87 1.33
CA PRO A 110 -3.01 9.74 1.64
C PRO A 110 -4.48 9.90 1.20
N ASN A 111 -4.84 10.99 0.52
CA ASN A 111 -6.18 11.27 0.00
C ASN A 111 -6.23 11.13 -1.54
N MET A 112 -5.54 10.14 -2.08
CA MET A 112 -5.42 9.93 -3.51
C MET A 112 -6.80 9.63 -4.09
N HIS A 113 -7.17 10.29 -5.18
CA HIS A 113 -8.37 9.94 -5.94
C HIS A 113 -8.13 8.68 -6.75
N ASN A 114 -9.18 7.91 -7.01
CA ASN A 114 -9.06 6.74 -7.87
C ASN A 114 -8.51 7.16 -9.24
N PRO A 115 -7.32 6.68 -9.65
CA PRO A 115 -6.73 7.10 -10.91
C PRO A 115 -7.53 6.52 -12.08
N LYS A 116 -7.59 7.26 -13.19
CA LYS A 116 -8.31 6.82 -14.41
C LYS A 116 -7.49 5.84 -15.27
N ALA A 117 -6.17 5.82 -15.07
CA ALA A 117 -5.22 4.97 -15.77
C ALA A 117 -4.08 4.59 -14.81
N ASN A 118 -3.24 3.64 -15.21
CA ASN A 118 -2.09 3.24 -14.41
C ASN A 118 -1.10 4.41 -14.25
N ILE A 119 -0.57 4.58 -13.04
CA ILE A 119 0.49 5.55 -12.75
C ILE A 119 1.76 4.77 -12.44
N ASN A 120 2.78 4.89 -13.29
CA ASN A 120 4.10 4.32 -13.03
C ASN A 120 4.97 5.37 -12.35
N PHE A 121 5.78 4.96 -11.38
CA PHE A 121 6.69 5.83 -10.65
C PHE A 121 7.97 5.10 -10.28
N THR A 122 9.05 5.87 -10.10
CA THR A 122 10.33 5.40 -9.57
C THR A 122 10.36 5.64 -8.06
N ILE A 123 11.02 4.75 -7.33
CA ILE A 123 11.23 4.85 -5.89
C ILE A 123 12.69 5.30 -5.69
N GLU A 124 12.86 6.56 -5.32
CA GLU A 124 14.17 7.13 -5.00
C GLU A 124 14.52 6.87 -3.52
N ASP A 125 15.80 6.69 -3.23
CA ASP A 125 16.33 6.48 -1.87
C ASP A 125 16.38 7.79 -1.05
#